data_AF-A0A0S8I492-F1
#
_entry.id   AF-A0A0S8I492-F1
#
_cell.length_a   1.000
_cell.length_b   1.000
_cell.length_c   1.000
_cell.angle_alpha   90.00
_cell.angle_beta   90.00
_cell.angle_gamma   90.00
#
_symmetry.space_group_name_H-M   'P 1'
#
loop_
_entity.id
_entity.type
_entity.pdbx_description
1 polymer ?
#
loop_
_entity_poly.entity_id
_entity_poly.type
_entity_poly.pdbx_seq_one_letter_code
_entity_poly.pdbx_strand_id
1 'polypeptide(L)'
;MFKLKWIFVLVFLFIAVQPTFADDRAEKIKDVLLKPSGWIAYWKGCTSANLSGQSEFMYEARGEKVIVKILTPGRSGCEREVTITSDGIKHAACSGSHITLSFDPKDNDYPFKGWSAHCSEYKLKAK
;
A
#
# COMPACT_ATOMS: atom_id res chain seq x y z
N MET A 1 31.02 -9.96 -63.53
CA MET A 1 31.75 -9.08 -62.60
C MET A 1 30.72 -8.43 -61.67
N PHE A 2 30.91 -8.59 -60.36
CA PHE A 2 30.05 -8.25 -59.20
C PHE A 2 29.48 -6.80 -59.24
N LYS A 3 28.37 -6.41 -58.61
CA LYS A 3 28.02 -6.60 -57.19
C LYS A 3 26.58 -6.13 -56.92
N LEU A 4 25.80 -6.99 -56.28
CA LEU A 4 24.46 -6.76 -55.73
C LEU A 4 24.63 -6.09 -54.34
N LYS A 5 23.94 -4.97 -54.07
CA LYS A 5 23.91 -4.36 -52.72
C LYS A 5 22.46 -4.27 -52.25
N TRP A 6 22.01 -5.30 -51.55
CA TRP A 6 20.82 -5.27 -50.71
C TRP A 6 21.20 -4.61 -49.39
N ILE A 7 20.55 -3.52 -49.05
CA ILE A 7 20.66 -2.92 -47.71
C ILE A 7 19.54 -3.54 -46.88
N PHE A 8 19.88 -4.56 -46.08
CA PHE A 8 19.06 -5.01 -44.97
C PHE A 8 19.19 -3.98 -43.85
N VAL A 9 18.19 -3.11 -43.67
CA VAL A 9 18.06 -2.30 -42.45
C VAL A 9 17.35 -3.17 -41.42
N LEU A 10 18.12 -3.84 -40.57
CA LEU A 10 17.59 -4.45 -39.35
C LEU A 10 17.35 -3.33 -38.33
N VAL A 11 16.11 -2.84 -38.25
CA VAL A 11 15.66 -1.99 -37.16
C VAL A 11 15.40 -2.89 -35.96
N PHE A 12 16.40 -3.04 -35.08
CA PHE A 12 16.18 -3.58 -33.74
C PHE A 12 15.37 -2.55 -32.95
N LEU A 13 14.06 -2.77 -32.88
CA LEU A 13 13.16 -2.08 -31.95
C LEU A 13 13.47 -2.57 -30.53
N PHE A 14 14.48 -2.01 -29.88
CA PHE A 14 14.66 -2.13 -28.44
C PHE A 14 13.53 -1.33 -27.78
N ILE A 15 12.42 -1.99 -27.47
CA ILE A 15 11.45 -1.48 -26.51
C ILE A 15 12.19 -1.50 -25.17
N ALA A 16 12.72 -0.34 -24.77
CA ALA A 16 13.23 -0.13 -23.43
C ALA A 16 12.04 -0.21 -22.47
N VAL A 17 11.79 -1.40 -21.91
CA VAL A 17 10.97 -1.55 -20.71
C VAL A 17 11.80 -0.94 -19.59
N GLN A 18 11.58 0.33 -19.31
CA GLN A 18 12.13 0.95 -18.11
C GLN A 18 11.31 0.42 -16.92
N PRO A 19 11.87 -0.35 -15.98
CA PRO A 19 11.22 -0.55 -14.70
C PRO A 19 11.05 0.84 -14.09
N THR A 20 9.81 1.24 -13.89
CA THR A 20 9.55 2.57 -13.35
C THR A 20 9.91 2.52 -11.87
N PHE A 21 10.72 3.47 -11.38
CA PHE A 21 11.07 3.59 -9.96
C PHE A 21 9.85 3.53 -9.00
N ALA A 22 8.66 3.81 -9.52
CA ALA A 22 7.40 3.69 -8.80
C ALA A 22 7.03 2.24 -8.47
N ASP A 23 7.29 1.31 -9.39
CA ASP A 23 6.99 -0.13 -9.22
C ASP A 23 7.90 -0.73 -8.15
N ASP A 24 9.21 -0.47 -8.21
CA ASP A 24 10.19 -0.93 -7.20
C ASP A 24 9.83 -0.45 -5.78
N ARG A 25 9.36 0.80 -5.66
CA ARG A 25 8.97 1.34 -4.35
C ARG A 25 7.67 0.72 -3.85
N ALA A 26 6.69 0.49 -4.72
CA ALA A 26 5.44 -0.16 -4.35
C ALA A 26 5.67 -1.61 -3.90
N GLU A 27 6.56 -2.35 -4.56
CA GLU A 27 6.98 -3.70 -4.15
C GLU A 27 7.65 -3.67 -2.77
N LYS A 28 8.57 -2.75 -2.52
CA LYS A 28 9.19 -2.58 -1.20
C LYS A 28 8.15 -2.27 -0.11
N ILE A 29 7.16 -1.43 -0.42
CA ILE A 29 6.06 -1.13 0.51
C ILE A 29 5.25 -2.38 0.81
N LYS A 30 4.93 -3.17 -0.23
CA LYS A 30 4.23 -4.46 -0.09
C LYS A 30 4.99 -5.42 0.81
N ASP A 31 6.29 -5.56 0.62
CA ASP A 31 7.13 -6.43 1.44
C ASP A 31 7.14 -6.00 2.91
N VAL A 32 7.28 -4.71 3.18
CA VAL A 32 7.21 -4.18 4.55
C VAL A 32 5.84 -4.43 5.16
N LEU A 33 4.77 -4.17 4.40
CA LEU A 33 3.38 -4.30 4.84
C LEU A 33 3.02 -5.74 5.24
N LEU A 34 3.52 -6.73 4.48
CA LEU A 34 3.22 -8.15 4.67
C LEU A 34 4.17 -8.87 5.62
N LYS A 35 5.28 -8.25 6.02
CA LYS A 35 6.31 -8.87 6.87
C LYS A 35 5.82 -9.23 8.29
N PRO A 36 5.15 -8.34 9.05
CA PRO A 36 4.67 -8.69 10.39
C PRO A 36 3.37 -9.51 10.31
N SER A 37 3.08 -10.29 11.36
CA SER A 37 1.85 -11.07 11.47
C SER A 37 0.58 -10.22 11.58
N GLY A 38 0.74 -8.93 11.87
CA GLY A 38 -0.31 -7.94 11.91
C GLY A 38 0.23 -6.58 12.35
N TRP A 39 -0.66 -5.59 12.31
CA TRP A 39 -0.38 -4.22 12.70
C TRP A 39 -1.42 -3.76 13.71
N ILE A 40 -0.98 -3.01 14.71
CA ILE A 40 -1.87 -2.23 15.56
C ILE A 40 -2.07 -0.87 14.90
N ALA A 41 -3.30 -0.63 14.44
CA ALA A 41 -3.75 0.64 13.91
C ALA A 41 -4.28 1.51 15.04
N TYR A 42 -3.50 2.49 15.46
CA TYR A 42 -3.96 3.53 16.37
C TYR A 42 -4.69 4.58 15.57
N TRP A 43 -5.88 4.96 16.02
CA TRP A 43 -6.67 6.00 15.35
C TRP A 43 -7.19 7.04 16.32
N LYS A 44 -7.29 8.28 15.83
CA LYS A 44 -7.84 9.43 16.57
C LYS A 44 -8.79 10.20 15.65
N GLY A 45 -10.06 10.27 16.00
CA GLY A 45 -11.06 11.07 15.31
C GLY A 45 -10.85 12.57 15.52
N CYS A 46 -11.31 13.37 14.56
CA CYS A 46 -11.20 14.84 14.58
C CYS A 46 -12.27 15.54 15.43
N THR A 47 -13.30 14.84 15.89
CA THR A 47 -14.42 15.48 16.60
C THR A 47 -14.05 15.79 18.05
N SER A 48 -14.71 16.80 18.61
CA SER A 48 -14.55 17.29 19.99
C SER A 48 -14.81 16.24 21.09
N ALA A 49 -15.25 15.04 20.71
CA ALA A 49 -15.44 13.91 21.61
C ALA A 49 -14.16 13.11 21.91
N ASN A 50 -12.97 13.54 21.42
CA ASN A 50 -11.68 12.86 21.67
C ASN A 50 -11.71 11.36 21.38
N LEU A 51 -12.46 10.94 20.36
CA LEU A 51 -12.60 9.53 20.02
C LEU A 51 -11.24 8.99 19.56
N SER A 52 -10.68 8.06 20.31
CA SER A 52 -9.47 7.35 19.93
C SER A 52 -9.64 5.87 20.21
N GLY A 53 -8.86 5.05 19.51
CA GLY A 53 -8.92 3.62 19.72
C GLY A 53 -7.83 2.88 18.97
N GLN A 54 -7.95 1.57 19.02
CA GLN A 54 -7.05 0.64 18.38
C GLN A 54 -7.85 -0.39 17.59
N SER A 55 -7.30 -0.80 16.47
CA SER A 55 -7.79 -1.89 15.64
C SER A 55 -6.60 -2.76 15.23
N GLU A 56 -6.79 -4.05 15.05
CA GLU A 56 -5.79 -4.92 14.41
C GLU A 56 -6.02 -4.94 12.91
N PHE A 57 -4.98 -4.63 12.14
CA PHE A 57 -4.95 -4.71 10.68
C PHE A 57 -4.01 -5.84 10.28
N MET A 58 -4.53 -6.89 9.64
CA MET A 58 -3.73 -8.00 9.14
C MET A 58 -3.73 -7.96 7.61
N TYR A 59 -2.56 -7.82 7.01
CA TYR A 59 -2.41 -7.75 5.56
C TYR A 59 -1.98 -9.11 5.01
N GLU A 60 -2.65 -9.57 3.98
CA GLU A 60 -2.41 -10.88 3.35
C GLU A 60 -2.37 -10.73 1.84
N ALA A 61 -1.39 -11.36 1.19
CA ALA A 61 -1.41 -11.54 -0.25
C ALA A 61 -2.41 -12.64 -0.63
N ARG A 62 -3.30 -12.35 -1.58
CA ARG A 62 -4.24 -13.31 -2.19
C ARG A 62 -4.16 -13.22 -3.70
N GLY A 63 -3.28 -14.03 -4.28
CA GLY A 63 -2.89 -13.91 -5.69
C GLY A 63 -2.20 -12.58 -5.94
N GLU A 64 -2.69 -11.82 -6.92
CA GLU A 64 -2.16 -10.49 -7.28
C GLU A 64 -2.59 -9.38 -6.31
N LYS A 65 -3.59 -9.64 -5.46
CA LYS A 65 -4.19 -8.66 -4.56
C LYS A 65 -3.60 -8.72 -3.16
N VAL A 66 -3.69 -7.60 -2.45
CA VAL A 66 -3.46 -7.55 -1.00
C VAL A 66 -4.79 -7.24 -0.32
N ILE A 67 -5.14 -8.03 0.69
CA ILE A 67 -6.35 -7.85 1.49
C ILE A 67 -5.93 -7.43 2.89
N VAL A 68 -6.62 -6.45 3.47
CA VAL A 68 -6.55 -6.14 4.90
C VAL A 68 -7.77 -6.71 5.62
N LYS A 69 -7.53 -7.51 6.66
CA LYS A 69 -8.52 -7.86 7.67
C LYS A 69 -8.46 -6.84 8.79
N ILE A 70 -9.58 -6.17 9.04
CA ILE A 70 -9.71 -5.15 10.08
C ILE A 70 -10.53 -5.74 11.23
N LEU A 71 -9.92 -5.82 12.41
CA LEU A 71 -10.57 -6.25 13.64
C LEU A 71 -10.57 -5.07 14.62
N THR A 72 -11.75 -4.67 15.08
CA THR A 72 -11.89 -3.60 16.09
C THR A 72 -12.56 -4.19 17.32
N PRO A 73 -11.96 -4.06 18.52
CA PRO A 73 -12.57 -4.58 19.75
C PRO A 73 -14.01 -4.08 19.91
N GLY A 74 -14.93 -5.01 20.21
CA GLY A 74 -16.35 -4.71 20.38
C GLY A 74 -17.14 -4.40 19.09
N ARG A 75 -16.56 -4.64 17.91
CA ARG A 75 -17.25 -4.50 16.61
C ARG A 75 -17.00 -5.70 15.72
N SER A 76 -17.89 -5.94 14.75
CA SER A 76 -17.62 -6.94 13.71
C SER A 76 -16.41 -6.52 12.87
N GLY A 77 -15.58 -7.50 12.53
CA GLY A 77 -14.46 -7.30 11.60
C GLY A 77 -14.91 -7.20 10.15
N CYS A 78 -14.01 -6.77 9.27
CA CYS A 78 -14.25 -6.75 7.84
C CYS A 78 -12.97 -7.00 7.04
N GLU A 79 -13.11 -7.35 5.76
CA GLU A 79 -12.00 -7.44 4.81
C GLU A 79 -12.12 -6.36 3.74
N ARG A 80 -10.99 -5.79 3.32
CA ARG A 80 -10.93 -4.78 2.25
C ARG A 80 -9.72 -5.01 1.36
N GLU A 81 -9.89 -4.76 0.06
CA GLU A 81 -8.76 -4.73 -0.86
C GLU A 81 -7.88 -3.50 -0.58
N VAL A 82 -6.57 -3.70 -0.70
CA VAL A 82 -5.56 -2.68 -0.46
C VAL A 82 -4.92 -2.31 -1.78
N THR A 83 -4.97 -1.02 -2.10
CA THR A 83 -4.19 -0.44 -3.18
C THR A 83 -2.85 -0.01 -2.62
N ILE A 84 -1.77 -0.57 -3.16
CA ILE A 84 -0.40 -0.17 -2.83
C ILE A 84 0.07 0.78 -3.94
N THR A 85 0.60 1.93 -3.54
CA THR A 85 1.21 2.89 -4.46
C THR A 85 2.69 3.03 -4.14
N SER A 86 3.41 3.77 -4.98
CA SER A 86 4.79 4.14 -4.67
C SER A 86 4.91 4.91 -3.36
N ASP A 87 3.87 5.59 -2.87
CA ASP A 87 3.91 6.43 -1.66
C ASP A 87 3.38 5.78 -0.39
N GLY A 88 2.64 4.68 -0.49
CA GLY A 88 2.04 4.03 0.66
C GLY A 88 0.87 3.14 0.28
N ILE A 89 -0.18 3.16 1.10
CA ILE A 89 -1.34 2.29 0.93
C ILE A 89 -2.67 3.02 1.07
N LYS A 90 -3.69 2.48 0.40
CA LYS A 90 -5.08 2.94 0.46
C LYS A 90 -6.02 1.75 0.60
N HIS A 91 -7.03 1.88 1.46
CA HIS A 91 -8.14 0.93 1.56
C HIS A 91 -9.34 1.59 2.24
N ALA A 92 -10.52 0.98 2.17
CA ALA A 92 -11.67 1.45 2.95
C ALA A 92 -11.59 0.98 4.41
N ALA A 93 -12.26 1.70 5.31
CA ALA A 93 -12.63 1.21 6.63
C ALA A 93 -13.84 0.27 6.53
N CYS A 94 -14.21 -0.37 7.64
CA CYS A 94 -15.43 -1.19 7.67
C CYS A 94 -16.71 -0.40 7.38
N SER A 95 -16.76 0.87 7.80
CA SER A 95 -17.87 1.81 7.51
C SER A 95 -17.87 2.36 6.08
N GLY A 96 -16.88 2.00 5.24
CA GLY A 96 -16.79 2.45 3.85
C GLY A 96 -15.91 3.68 3.63
N SER A 97 -15.49 4.39 4.67
CA SER A 97 -14.62 5.56 4.53
C SER A 97 -13.20 5.20 4.07
N HIS A 98 -12.68 5.87 3.06
CA HIS A 98 -11.32 5.62 2.57
C HIS A 98 -10.26 6.08 3.58
N ILE A 99 -9.25 5.23 3.81
CA ILE A 99 -8.05 5.48 4.61
C ILE A 99 -6.88 5.54 3.63
N THR A 100 -6.05 6.57 3.75
CA THR A 100 -4.79 6.71 3.01
C THR A 100 -3.64 6.83 4.00
N LEU A 101 -2.63 5.97 3.88
CA LEU A 101 -1.46 5.95 4.73
C LEU A 101 -0.20 6.09 3.88
N SER A 102 0.62 7.08 4.19
CA SER A 102 1.93 7.29 3.58
C SER A 102 2.98 6.44 4.27
N PHE A 103 3.88 5.87 3.48
CA PHE A 103 5.00 5.08 3.96
C PHE A 103 6.23 5.96 4.21
N ASP A 104 6.71 5.93 5.45
CA ASP A 104 7.93 6.59 5.90
C ASP A 104 8.97 5.54 6.32
N PRO A 105 9.94 5.20 5.47
CA PRO A 105 10.94 4.17 5.77
C PRO A 105 11.93 4.58 6.87
N LYS A 106 11.89 5.82 7.35
CA LYS A 106 12.77 6.31 8.43
C LYS A 106 12.11 6.17 9.81
N ASP A 107 10.79 5.98 9.86
CA ASP A 107 10.04 5.78 11.10
C ASP A 107 9.88 4.27 11.35
N ASN A 108 10.72 3.73 12.23
CA ASN A 108 10.69 2.30 12.55
C ASN A 108 9.55 1.91 13.48
N ASP A 109 8.99 2.86 14.24
CA ASP A 109 7.89 2.60 15.17
C ASP A 109 6.53 2.70 14.47
N TYR A 110 6.39 3.68 13.57
CA TYR A 110 5.16 3.97 12.83
C TYR A 110 5.44 4.23 11.35
N PRO A 111 5.85 3.21 10.58
CA PRO A 111 6.23 3.37 9.18
C PRO A 111 5.07 3.77 8.27
N PHE A 112 3.81 3.60 8.71
CA PHE A 112 2.63 4.03 7.97
C PHE A 112 1.80 5.00 8.80
N LYS A 113 1.56 6.20 8.27
CA LYS A 113 0.79 7.28 8.92
C LYS A 113 -0.12 7.97 7.91
N GLY A 114 -1.29 8.43 8.34
CA GLY A 114 -2.18 9.16 7.45
C GLY A 114 -3.56 9.37 8.01
N TRP A 115 -4.55 9.48 7.13
CA TRP A 115 -5.88 9.97 7.47
C TRP A 115 -6.98 9.21 6.74
N SER A 116 -8.17 9.17 7.35
CA SER A 116 -9.40 8.83 6.63
C SER A 116 -10.06 10.06 6.01
N ALA A 117 -10.95 9.82 5.05
CA ALA A 117 -11.83 10.84 4.48
C ALA A 117 -12.70 11.57 5.53
N HIS A 118 -12.90 10.98 6.71
CA HIS A 118 -13.60 11.60 7.85
C HIS A 118 -12.65 12.19 8.89
N CYS A 119 -11.44 12.57 8.47
CA CYS A 119 -10.44 13.27 9.29
C CYS A 119 -9.95 12.48 10.51
N SER A 120 -10.13 11.16 10.56
CA SER A 120 -9.47 10.35 11.58
C SER A 120 -8.01 10.15 11.20
N GLU A 121 -7.09 10.48 12.10
CA GLU A 121 -5.66 10.20 11.98
C GLU A 121 -5.41 8.71 12.27
N TYR A 122 -4.47 8.11 11.54
CA TYR A 122 -4.04 6.73 11.70
C TYR A 122 -2.52 6.62 11.74
N LYS A 123 -2.02 5.71 12.57
CA LYS A 123 -0.63 5.24 12.52
C LYS A 123 -0.55 3.74 12.80
N LEU A 124 0.25 3.02 12.02
CA LEU A 124 0.41 1.57 12.14
C LEU A 124 1.71 1.23 12.85
N LYS A 125 1.63 0.38 13.87
CA LYS A 125 2.77 -0.23 14.54
C LYS A 125 2.78 -1.73 14.29
N ALA A 126 3.93 -2.30 13.94
CA ALA A 126 4.05 -3.76 13.77
C ALA A 126 3.77 -4.47 15.11
N LYS A 127 3.05 -5.60 15.06
CA LYS A 127 2.74 -6.46 16.22
C LYS A 127 3.92 -7.35 16.60
#